data_AF-S9VLU6-F1
#
_entry.id   AF-S9VLU6-F1
#
_cell.length_a   1.000
_cell.length_b   1.000
_cell.length_c   1.000
_cell.angle_alpha   90.00
_cell.angle_beta   90.00
_cell.angle_gamma   90.00
#
_symmetry.space_group_name_H-M   'P 1'
#
loop_
_entity.id
_entity.type
_entity.pdbx_description
1 polymer ?
#
loop_
_entity_poly.entity_id
_entity_poly.type
_entity_poly.pdbx_seq_one_letter_code
_entity_poly.pdbx_strand_id
1 'polypeptide(L)'
;MYTISVFFFIQIYAPPRSHIHNFFFISTISPLFNPPPLQKKKSSKERSISQGTMVKPIIPKNVVKKRTKKFTRHRFEVFPQLPSSWRRPRGEDSPVRRRYKGQKAMPNKGYGSDRKTKYLTPSGFRGFPISNVEDLHMLVMQNRKYAGVISRTVGAKKRKAIVRRAHELDVRLLNGNAKLNKVEI
;
A
#
# COMPACT_ATOMS: atom_id res chain seq x y z
N MET A 1 -20.54 -24.38 -61.30
CA MET A 1 -19.29 -23.60 -61.51
C MET A 1 -18.66 -23.38 -60.14
N TYR A 2 -17.56 -24.07 -59.87
CA TYR A 2 -16.94 -24.19 -58.54
C TYR A 2 -15.85 -23.13 -58.36
N THR A 3 -15.80 -22.46 -57.20
CA THR A 3 -14.75 -21.52 -56.81
C THR A 3 -13.69 -22.24 -55.96
N ILE A 4 -12.41 -22.09 -56.32
CA ILE A 4 -11.25 -22.75 -55.69
C ILE A 4 -10.24 -21.69 -55.19
N SER A 5 -9.78 -21.93 -53.96
CA SER A 5 -8.52 -21.63 -53.25
C SER A 5 -7.67 -20.35 -53.47
N VAL A 6 -7.48 -19.66 -52.33
CA VAL A 6 -6.23 -19.31 -51.60
C VAL A 6 -4.90 -19.23 -52.38
N PHE A 7 -4.18 -18.09 -52.30
CA PHE A 7 -2.70 -18.05 -52.20
C PHE A 7 -2.19 -16.72 -51.59
N PHE A 8 -1.16 -16.85 -50.75
CA PHE A 8 -0.41 -15.85 -49.97
C PHE A 8 1.01 -15.72 -50.59
N PHE A 9 1.57 -14.52 -50.83
CA PHE A 9 3.01 -14.13 -50.67
C PHE A 9 3.32 -12.76 -51.34
N ILE A 10 3.79 -11.73 -50.61
CA ILE A 10 5.18 -11.20 -50.45
C ILE A 10 5.83 -10.57 -51.70
N GLN A 11 6.15 -9.27 -51.63
CA GLN A 11 7.18 -8.55 -52.40
C GLN A 11 7.66 -7.33 -51.56
N ILE A 12 8.81 -7.37 -50.87
CA ILE A 12 10.14 -6.78 -51.20
C ILE A 12 10.13 -5.24 -51.36
N TYR A 13 10.95 -4.50 -50.57
CA TYR A 13 11.95 -3.51 -51.06
C TYR A 13 12.91 -3.03 -49.95
N ALA A 14 14.20 -2.95 -50.29
CA ALA A 14 15.37 -2.61 -49.47
C ALA A 14 15.79 -1.12 -49.60
N PRO A 15 16.75 -0.58 -48.79
CA PRO A 15 17.14 0.84 -48.76
C PRO A 15 18.44 1.15 -49.54
N PRO A 16 18.76 2.43 -49.85
CA PRO A 16 20.12 2.83 -50.20
C PRO A 16 20.76 3.83 -49.21
N ARG A 17 22.09 3.76 -49.13
CA ARG A 17 23.02 4.48 -48.25
C ARG A 17 24.09 5.18 -49.10
N SER A 18 24.38 6.45 -48.86
CA SER A 18 25.58 7.22 -49.31
C SER A 18 25.40 8.70 -48.95
N HIS A 19 26.35 9.60 -48.67
CA HIS A 19 27.77 9.62 -48.30
C HIS A 19 28.05 11.11 -47.93
N ILE A 20 28.81 11.36 -46.84
CA ILE A 20 29.77 12.46 -46.53
C ILE A 20 29.55 13.88 -47.11
N HIS A 21 29.58 14.93 -46.25
CA HIS A 21 30.41 16.14 -46.42
C HIS A 21 30.60 16.95 -45.12
N ASN A 22 31.85 17.28 -44.82
CA ASN A 22 32.31 18.23 -43.78
C ASN A 22 31.93 19.67 -44.15
N PHE A 23 31.48 20.49 -43.18
CA PHE A 23 31.57 21.95 -43.23
C PHE A 23 31.69 22.57 -41.82
N PHE A 24 32.34 23.73 -41.80
CA PHE A 24 33.04 24.41 -40.70
C PHE A 24 32.16 25.20 -39.70
N PHE A 25 32.64 25.26 -38.45
CA PHE A 25 32.81 26.43 -37.55
C PHE A 25 31.71 27.52 -37.45
N ILE A 26 31.04 27.62 -36.29
CA ILE A 26 30.59 28.91 -35.69
C ILE A 26 30.79 28.84 -34.16
N SER A 27 31.58 29.77 -33.64
CA SER A 27 31.69 30.16 -32.23
C SER A 27 30.49 30.99 -31.77
N THR A 28 29.91 30.73 -30.59
CA THR A 28 29.37 31.77 -29.67
C THR A 28 28.76 31.19 -28.37
N ILE A 29 29.24 31.72 -27.25
CA ILE A 29 28.59 31.94 -25.93
C ILE A 29 28.17 30.69 -25.13
N SER A 30 29.05 30.29 -24.22
CA SER A 30 28.72 29.44 -23.07
C SER A 30 27.77 30.20 -22.13
N PRO A 31 26.59 29.65 -21.76
CA PRO A 31 25.82 30.21 -20.65
C PRO A 31 26.60 30.00 -19.36
N LEU A 32 26.68 31.04 -18.53
CA LEU A 32 27.06 30.92 -17.12
C LEU A 32 26.15 29.88 -16.46
N PHE A 33 26.65 28.64 -16.37
CA PHE A 33 26.04 27.59 -15.58
C PHE A 33 26.23 27.99 -14.12
N ASN A 34 25.26 28.73 -13.55
CA ASN A 34 25.19 28.90 -12.11
C ASN A 34 25.03 27.50 -11.51
N PRO A 35 26.04 26.98 -10.77
CA PRO A 35 25.91 25.67 -10.17
C PRO A 35 24.73 25.72 -9.18
N PRO A 36 23.88 24.68 -9.14
CA PRO A 36 22.82 24.61 -8.15
C PRO A 36 23.43 24.79 -6.76
N PRO A 37 22.78 25.53 -5.85
CA PRO A 37 23.31 25.75 -4.50
C PRO A 37 23.64 24.39 -3.90
N LEU A 38 24.90 24.23 -3.44
CA LEU A 38 25.41 23.00 -2.87
C LEU A 38 24.38 22.44 -1.89
N GLN A 39 23.69 21.38 -2.30
CA GLN A 39 22.83 20.64 -1.39
C GLN A 39 23.76 20.08 -0.33
N LYS A 40 23.70 20.63 0.90
CA LYS A 40 24.43 20.08 2.05
C LYS A 40 24.05 18.60 2.17
N LYS A 41 24.91 17.71 1.69
CA LYS A 41 24.81 16.27 1.98
C LYS A 41 24.87 16.17 3.50
N LYS A 42 23.76 15.81 4.14
CA LYS A 42 23.72 15.50 5.58
C LYS A 42 24.94 14.67 5.93
N SER A 43 25.67 15.09 6.96
CA SER A 43 26.91 14.45 7.40
C SER A 43 26.64 12.95 7.63
N SER A 44 27.63 12.09 7.37
CA SER A 44 27.49 10.63 7.57
C SER A 44 27.03 10.27 9.00
N LYS A 45 27.36 11.13 9.98
CA LYS A 45 26.94 11.04 11.38
C LYS A 45 25.46 11.37 11.61
N GLU A 46 24.86 12.27 10.83
CA GLU A 46 23.41 12.52 10.84
C GLU A 46 22.61 11.41 10.16
N ARG A 47 23.23 10.66 9.24
CA ARG A 47 22.57 9.51 8.58
C ARG A 47 22.53 8.28 9.48
N SER A 48 23.57 8.03 10.28
CA SER A 48 23.63 6.88 11.19
C SER A 48 22.64 6.99 12.36
N ILE A 49 22.37 8.21 12.85
CA ILE A 49 21.35 8.47 13.89
C ILE A 49 19.91 8.23 13.36
N SER A 50 19.71 8.22 12.04
CA SER A 50 18.39 8.06 11.41
C SER A 50 18.00 6.61 11.08
N GLN A 51 18.90 5.64 11.27
CA GLN A 51 18.67 4.23 10.91
C GLN A 51 18.97 3.30 12.11
N GLY A 52 18.48 3.65 13.30
CA GLY A 52 18.31 2.65 14.36
C GLY A 52 17.39 1.56 13.84
N THR A 53 17.84 0.30 13.82
CA THR A 53 17.05 -0.85 13.39
C THR A 53 15.77 -0.94 14.22
N MET A 54 14.67 -0.46 13.66
CA MET A 54 13.33 -0.60 14.25
C MET A 54 13.01 -2.06 14.58
N VAL A 55 12.22 -2.26 15.63
CA VAL A 55 11.74 -3.58 16.06
C VAL A 55 11.22 -4.43 14.90
N LYS A 56 11.69 -5.68 14.84
CA LYS A 56 11.18 -6.71 13.93
C LYS A 56 10.05 -7.50 14.58
N PRO A 57 8.96 -7.83 13.84
CA PRO A 57 7.86 -8.60 14.36
C PRO A 57 8.27 -10.03 14.73
N ILE A 58 7.58 -10.64 15.70
CA ILE A 58 7.81 -12.04 16.10
C ILE A 58 7.42 -13.04 15.02
N ILE A 59 6.36 -12.75 14.24
CA ILE A 59 5.79 -13.68 13.28
C ILE A 59 6.34 -13.35 11.88
N PRO A 60 7.29 -14.14 11.34
CA PRO A 60 7.82 -13.93 9.99
C PRO A 60 6.88 -14.47 8.89
N LYS A 61 5.77 -15.12 9.27
CA LYS A 61 4.88 -15.80 8.32
C LYS A 61 4.06 -14.81 7.51
N ASN A 62 4.04 -15.00 6.18
CA ASN A 62 3.17 -14.26 5.28
C ASN A 62 1.69 -14.51 5.60
N VAL A 63 0.89 -13.43 5.62
CA VAL A 63 -0.53 -13.46 5.96
C VAL A 63 -1.34 -13.89 4.73
N VAL A 64 -1.69 -15.17 4.65
CA VAL A 64 -2.58 -15.68 3.59
C VAL A 64 -4.04 -15.31 3.90
N LYS A 65 -4.70 -14.60 2.98
CA LYS A 65 -6.14 -14.32 3.06
C LYS A 65 -6.89 -15.29 2.13
N LYS A 66 -7.81 -16.08 2.69
CA LYS A 66 -8.64 -17.05 1.94
C LYS A 66 -9.57 -16.41 0.92
N ARG A 67 -9.98 -15.16 1.17
CA ARG A 67 -10.85 -14.38 0.30
C ARG A 67 -10.51 -12.90 0.44
N THR A 68 -10.30 -12.24 -0.69
CA THR A 68 -10.02 -10.80 -0.75
C THR A 68 -11.28 -9.98 -0.98
N LYS A 69 -12.24 -10.52 -1.77
CA LYS A 69 -13.51 -9.85 -2.08
C LYS A 69 -14.40 -9.74 -0.84
N LYS A 70 -14.92 -8.54 -0.57
CA LYS A 70 -15.90 -8.29 0.51
C LYS A 70 -17.20 -9.08 0.26
N PHE A 71 -17.88 -9.44 1.34
CA PHE A 71 -19.24 -9.98 1.26
C PHE A 71 -20.20 -8.81 1.15
N THR A 72 -20.92 -8.74 0.03
CA THR A 72 -21.84 -7.65 -0.27
C THR A 72 -23.28 -8.13 -0.30
N ARG A 73 -24.22 -7.24 0.01
CA ARG A 73 -25.66 -7.55 -0.04
C ARG A 73 -26.09 -7.96 -1.46
N HIS A 74 -27.10 -8.82 -1.57
CA HIS A 74 -27.69 -9.18 -2.86
C HIS A 74 -28.28 -7.93 -3.56
N ARG A 75 -28.02 -7.77 -4.86
CA ARG A 75 -28.49 -6.67 -5.73
C ARG A 75 -28.17 -5.22 -5.28
N PHE A 76 -27.23 -5.01 -4.35
CA PHE A 76 -26.82 -3.65 -3.95
C PHE A 76 -26.21 -2.82 -5.10
N GLU A 77 -25.68 -3.48 -6.13
CA GLU A 77 -25.12 -2.84 -7.33
C GLU A 77 -26.21 -2.21 -8.20
N VAL A 78 -27.42 -2.77 -8.18
CA VAL A 78 -28.54 -2.34 -9.01
C VAL A 78 -29.36 -1.26 -8.32
N PHE A 79 -29.55 -1.38 -6.99
CA PHE A 79 -30.38 -0.45 -6.24
C PHE A 79 -29.50 0.46 -5.36
N PRO A 80 -29.42 1.77 -5.64
CA PRO A 80 -28.57 2.69 -4.89
C PRO A 80 -29.03 2.87 -3.43
N GLN A 81 -30.31 2.62 -3.13
CA GLN A 81 -30.86 2.66 -1.78
C GLN A 81 -30.35 1.52 -0.89
N LEU A 82 -29.87 0.42 -1.49
CA LEU A 82 -29.40 -0.73 -0.74
C LEU A 82 -27.94 -0.53 -0.30
N PRO A 83 -27.63 -0.61 1.00
CA PRO A 83 -26.25 -0.55 1.44
C PRO A 83 -25.47 -1.80 1.00
N SER A 84 -24.18 -1.63 0.73
CA SER A 84 -23.26 -2.73 0.39
C SER A 84 -23.06 -3.72 1.54
N SER A 85 -23.32 -3.30 2.79
CA SER A 85 -23.15 -4.12 4.00
C SER A 85 -23.93 -5.44 3.95
N TRP A 86 -23.25 -6.54 4.26
CA TRP A 86 -23.84 -7.88 4.22
C TRP A 86 -25.07 -8.00 5.14
N ARG A 87 -26.16 -8.57 4.59
CA ARG A 87 -27.36 -8.97 5.33
C ARG A 87 -27.79 -10.35 4.84
N ARG A 88 -28.20 -11.22 5.76
CA ARG A 88 -28.63 -12.58 5.43
C ARG A 88 -29.95 -12.53 4.63
N PRO A 89 -30.04 -13.09 3.42
CA PRO A 89 -31.29 -13.15 2.67
C PRO A 89 -32.30 -14.08 3.37
N ARG A 90 -33.56 -13.65 3.41
CA ARG A 90 -34.65 -14.38 4.10
C ARG A 90 -35.74 -14.92 3.16
N GLY A 91 -35.96 -14.27 2.00
CA GLY A 91 -37.02 -14.63 1.08
C GLY A 91 -36.91 -16.05 0.52
N GLU A 92 -38.05 -16.67 0.27
CA GLU A 92 -38.16 -18.06 -0.16
C GLU A 92 -37.46 -18.26 -1.51
N ASP A 93 -37.75 -17.44 -2.50
CA ASP A 93 -37.17 -17.54 -3.84
C ASP A 93 -35.79 -16.89 -3.99
N SER A 94 -35.12 -16.57 -2.88
CA SER A 94 -33.79 -15.95 -2.96
C SER A 94 -32.74 -16.95 -3.48
N PRO A 95 -32.11 -16.69 -4.64
CA PRO A 95 -31.14 -17.61 -5.23
C PRO A 95 -29.85 -17.69 -4.41
N VAL A 96 -29.49 -16.61 -3.71
CA VAL A 96 -28.37 -16.58 -2.75
C VAL A 96 -28.65 -17.43 -1.53
N ARG A 97 -29.90 -17.43 -1.01
CA ARG A 97 -30.29 -18.28 0.14
C ARG A 97 -30.20 -19.76 -0.24
N ARG A 98 -30.69 -20.12 -1.42
CA ARG A 98 -30.64 -21.47 -2.01
C ARG A 98 -29.24 -21.88 -2.52
N ARG A 99 -28.26 -20.96 -2.54
CA ARG A 99 -26.85 -21.18 -2.93
C ARG A 99 -26.66 -21.66 -4.37
N TYR A 100 -27.44 -21.14 -5.30
CA TYR A 100 -27.26 -21.45 -6.72
C TYR A 100 -25.87 -21.03 -7.23
N LYS A 101 -25.33 -21.79 -8.19
CA LYS A 101 -24.02 -21.51 -8.82
C LYS A 101 -24.05 -20.13 -9.49
N GLY A 102 -22.92 -19.42 -9.45
CA GLY A 102 -22.78 -18.07 -10.01
C GLY A 102 -23.31 -16.95 -9.11
N GLN A 103 -24.05 -17.27 -8.05
CA GLN A 103 -24.52 -16.27 -7.09
C GLN A 103 -23.46 -15.90 -6.05
N LYS A 104 -23.67 -14.76 -5.38
CA LYS A 104 -22.78 -14.27 -4.33
C LYS A 104 -22.69 -15.28 -3.18
N ALA A 105 -21.47 -15.67 -2.82
CA ALA A 105 -21.24 -16.58 -1.69
C ALA A 105 -21.64 -15.93 -0.35
N MET A 106 -22.21 -16.73 0.55
CA MET A 106 -22.55 -16.30 1.91
C MET A 106 -21.34 -16.40 2.86
N PRO A 107 -21.21 -15.52 3.87
CA PRO A 107 -20.23 -15.68 4.94
C PRO A 107 -20.47 -16.98 5.72
N ASN A 108 -19.38 -17.71 6.00
CA ASN A 108 -19.38 -18.94 6.79
C ASN A 108 -18.06 -19.06 7.59
N LYS A 109 -17.99 -20.01 8.53
CA LYS A 109 -16.78 -20.26 9.36
C LYS A 109 -15.56 -20.69 8.53
N GLY A 110 -15.78 -21.33 7.37
CA GLY A 110 -14.70 -21.81 6.48
C GLY A 110 -13.80 -20.69 5.96
N TYR A 111 -14.33 -19.48 5.78
CA TYR A 111 -13.55 -18.30 5.39
C TYR A 111 -12.67 -17.72 6.51
N GLY A 112 -12.75 -18.24 7.74
CA GLY A 112 -11.91 -17.78 8.86
C GLY A 112 -10.42 -17.92 8.57
N SER A 113 -9.63 -16.90 8.91
CA SER A 113 -8.16 -16.93 8.83
C SER A 113 -7.55 -17.76 9.96
N ASP A 114 -6.29 -18.18 9.79
CA ASP A 114 -5.51 -18.85 10.82
C ASP A 114 -5.48 -18.00 12.11
N ARG A 115 -5.67 -18.65 13.27
CA ARG A 115 -5.72 -17.99 14.58
C ARG A 115 -4.44 -17.20 14.86
N LYS A 116 -3.29 -17.68 14.40
CA LYS A 116 -2.00 -17.00 14.61
C LYS A 116 -1.91 -15.69 13.82
N THR A 117 -2.40 -15.69 12.57
CA THR A 117 -2.31 -14.55 11.64
C THR A 117 -3.54 -13.63 11.65
N LYS A 118 -4.59 -14.01 12.37
CA LYS A 118 -5.79 -13.19 12.57
C LYS A 118 -5.40 -11.84 13.19
N TYR A 119 -5.94 -10.76 12.65
CA TYR A 119 -5.68 -9.37 13.07
C TYR A 119 -4.25 -8.83 12.87
N LEU A 120 -3.39 -9.56 12.15
CA LEU A 120 -2.08 -9.02 11.75
C LEU A 120 -2.23 -8.03 10.59
N THR A 121 -1.45 -6.95 10.67
CA THR A 121 -1.17 -6.06 9.56
C THR A 121 -0.16 -6.68 8.60
N PRO A 122 -0.03 -6.16 7.36
CA PRO A 122 1.01 -6.60 6.44
C PRO A 122 2.43 -6.42 6.99
N SER A 123 2.64 -5.47 7.90
CA SER A 123 3.91 -5.27 8.62
C SER A 123 4.22 -6.33 9.68
N GLY A 124 3.29 -7.25 9.98
CA GLY A 124 3.50 -8.35 10.93
C GLY A 124 3.16 -8.03 12.39
N PHE A 125 2.55 -6.88 12.66
CA PHE A 125 2.13 -6.47 14.01
C PHE A 125 0.60 -6.51 14.17
N ARG A 126 0.12 -6.51 15.41
CA ARG A 126 -1.29 -6.25 15.74
C ARG A 126 -1.48 -4.77 16.08
N GLY A 127 -2.44 -4.11 15.46
CA GLY A 127 -2.70 -2.69 15.73
C GLY A 127 -3.32 -2.49 17.12
N PHE A 128 -2.73 -1.60 17.91
CA PHE A 128 -3.25 -1.15 19.21
C PHE A 128 -3.59 0.34 19.16
N PRO A 129 -4.83 0.77 19.47
CA PRO A 129 -5.20 2.19 19.43
C PRO A 129 -4.55 2.97 20.58
N ILE A 130 -3.96 4.13 20.28
CA ILE A 130 -3.27 5.02 21.23
C ILE A 130 -3.95 6.38 21.20
N SER A 131 -4.33 6.90 22.36
CA SER A 131 -4.96 8.22 22.50
C SER A 131 -4.07 9.22 23.23
N ASN A 132 -3.24 8.76 24.17
CA ASN A 132 -2.33 9.58 24.96
C ASN A 132 -0.87 9.05 24.89
N VAL A 133 0.05 9.66 25.63
CA VAL A 133 1.46 9.23 25.68
C VAL A 133 1.64 8.04 26.62
N GLU A 134 0.83 7.93 27.67
CA GLU A 134 0.89 6.88 28.69
C GLU A 134 0.50 5.51 28.13
N ASP A 135 -0.43 5.46 27.16
CA ASP A 135 -0.84 4.25 26.45
C ASP A 135 0.35 3.55 25.75
N LEU A 136 1.43 4.28 25.44
CA LEU A 136 2.66 3.69 24.88
C LEU A 136 3.36 2.77 25.88
N HIS A 137 3.24 3.03 27.18
CA HIS A 137 3.89 2.21 28.21
C HIS A 137 3.32 0.79 28.22
N MET A 138 2.04 0.61 27.88
CA MET A 138 1.43 -0.72 27.73
C MET A 138 2.09 -1.55 26.62
N LEU A 139 2.69 -0.90 25.62
CA LEU A 139 3.32 -1.56 24.48
C LEU A 139 4.78 -1.94 24.71
N VAL A 140 5.43 -1.43 25.77
CA VAL A 140 6.86 -1.64 26.03
C VAL A 140 7.19 -3.12 26.16
N MET A 141 6.43 -3.86 26.96
CA MET A 141 6.65 -5.31 27.15
C MET A 141 6.30 -6.15 25.91
N GLN A 142 5.43 -5.65 25.02
CA GLN A 142 4.90 -6.41 23.88
C GLN A 142 5.23 -5.76 22.53
N ASN A 143 6.34 -5.02 22.45
CA ASN A 143 6.74 -4.19 21.30
C ASN A 143 6.88 -4.97 19.99
N ARG A 144 7.29 -6.25 20.05
CA ARG A 144 7.44 -7.10 18.85
C ARG A 144 6.13 -7.70 18.34
N LYS A 145 5.04 -7.64 19.13
CA LYS A 145 3.73 -8.25 18.81
C LYS A 145 2.71 -7.20 18.40
N TYR A 146 2.72 -6.06 19.06
CA TYR A 146 1.78 -4.97 18.84
C TYR A 146 2.49 -3.75 18.26
N ALA A 147 1.78 -3.02 17.42
CA ALA A 147 2.19 -1.72 16.90
C ALA A 147 1.13 -0.69 17.25
N GLY A 148 1.57 0.51 17.59
CA GLY A 148 0.70 1.61 17.92
C GLY A 148 -0.03 2.19 16.72
N VAL A 149 -1.31 2.47 16.87
CA VAL A 149 -2.16 3.20 15.93
C VAL A 149 -2.68 4.42 16.66
N ILE A 150 -2.16 5.60 16.33
CA ILE A 150 -2.62 6.83 16.95
C ILE A 150 -4.07 7.10 16.51
N SER A 151 -4.96 7.28 17.48
CA SER A 151 -6.37 7.59 17.25
C SER A 151 -6.55 8.82 16.35
N ARG A 152 -7.63 8.83 15.55
CA ARG A 152 -7.93 9.94 14.64
C ARG A 152 -8.19 11.25 15.39
N THR A 153 -8.73 11.18 16.60
CA THR A 153 -9.09 12.33 17.44
C THR A 153 -7.85 13.12 17.91
N VAL A 154 -6.67 12.49 17.97
CA VAL A 154 -5.45 13.15 18.45
C VAL A 154 -4.98 14.21 17.44
N GLY A 155 -4.79 15.44 17.94
CA GLY A 155 -4.27 16.58 17.18
C GLY A 155 -2.75 16.51 16.96
N ALA A 156 -2.22 17.39 16.11
CA ALA A 156 -0.81 17.38 15.70
C ALA A 156 0.18 17.57 16.87
N LYS A 157 -0.11 18.50 17.78
CA LYS A 157 0.74 18.77 18.97
C LYS A 157 0.98 17.53 19.83
N LYS A 158 -0.10 16.80 20.17
CA LYS A 158 -0.02 15.56 20.94
C LYS A 158 0.61 14.41 20.14
N ARG A 159 0.36 14.36 18.83
CA ARG A 159 1.00 13.37 17.93
C ARG A 159 2.51 13.48 17.93
N LYS A 160 3.07 14.69 17.92
CA LYS A 160 4.52 14.91 18.02
C LYS A 160 5.11 14.32 19.30
N ALA A 161 4.46 14.56 20.44
CA ALA A 161 4.88 13.97 21.72
C ALA A 161 4.82 12.43 21.71
N ILE A 162 3.75 11.85 21.16
CA ILE A 162 3.59 10.40 21.01
C ILE A 162 4.67 9.81 20.11
N VAL A 163 4.95 10.43 18.96
CA VAL A 163 5.97 9.95 18.02
C VAL A 163 7.35 9.99 18.66
N ARG A 164 7.72 11.12 19.28
CA ARG A 164 8.99 11.26 20.00
C ARG A 164 9.15 10.18 21.06
N ARG A 165 8.13 9.99 21.92
CA ARG A 165 8.15 8.98 22.98
C ARG A 165 8.21 7.55 22.42
N ALA A 166 7.52 7.28 21.31
CA ALA A 166 7.55 5.97 20.66
C ALA A 166 8.94 5.64 20.10
N HIS A 167 9.69 6.64 19.60
CA HIS A 167 11.07 6.45 19.17
C HIS A 167 12.01 6.12 20.34
N GLU A 168 11.83 6.76 21.49
CA GLU A 168 12.60 6.47 22.71
C GLU A 168 12.36 5.04 23.22
N LEU A 169 11.11 4.57 23.15
CA LEU A 169 10.71 3.23 23.62
C LEU A 169 10.88 2.13 22.56
N ASP A 170 11.37 2.47 21.36
CA ASP A 170 11.43 1.59 20.19
C ASP A 170 10.09 0.87 19.91
N VAL A 171 8.99 1.64 19.92
CA VAL A 171 7.64 1.14 19.59
C VAL A 171 7.29 1.53 18.17
N ARG A 172 6.92 0.54 17.36
CA ARG A 172 6.49 0.79 15.98
C ARG A 172 5.10 1.45 15.93
N LEU A 173 5.01 2.61 15.30
CA LEU A 173 3.75 3.27 14.96
C LEU A 173 3.35 3.01 13.50
N LEU A 174 2.08 2.64 13.25
CA LEU A 174 1.56 2.37 11.89
C LEU A 174 1.19 3.64 11.13
N ASN A 175 0.75 4.68 11.84
CA ASN A 175 0.30 5.95 11.28
C ASN A 175 1.03 7.15 11.89
N GLY A 176 2.33 7.00 12.19
CA GLY A 176 3.16 8.01 12.84
C GLY A 176 3.20 9.34 12.08
N ASN A 177 3.31 9.29 10.75
CA ASN A 177 3.45 10.50 9.92
C ASN A 177 2.13 11.25 9.69
N ALA A 178 0.98 10.72 10.14
CA ALA A 178 -0.31 11.35 9.84
C ALA A 178 -0.47 12.68 10.61
N LYS A 179 -0.90 13.73 9.91
CA LYS A 179 -1.11 15.12 10.42
C LYS A 179 0.16 15.87 10.86
N LEU A 180 1.36 15.33 10.64
CA LEU A 180 2.62 16.00 10.95
C LEU A 180 3.27 16.51 9.67
N ASN A 181 3.78 17.74 9.68
CA ASN A 181 4.59 18.29 8.60
C ASN A 181 6.02 17.72 8.71
N LYS A 182 6.65 17.43 7.57
CA LYS A 182 7.96 16.73 7.49
C LYS A 182 9.11 17.44 8.21
N VAL A 183 8.96 18.74 8.49
CA VAL A 183 9.94 19.58 9.18
C VAL A 183 9.97 19.31 10.70
N GLU A 184 8.91 18.74 11.25
CA GLU A 184 8.71 18.63 12.71
C GLU A 184 8.82 17.22 13.30
N ILE A 185 9.17 16.24 12.46
CA ILE A 185 9.31 14.82 12.85
C ILE A 185 10.73 14.56 13.32
#